data_AF-D4YV45-F1
#
_entry.id   AF-D4YV45-F1
#
_cell.length_a   1.000
_cell.length_b   1.000
_cell.length_c   1.000
_cell.angle_alpha   90.00
_cell.angle_beta   90.00
_cell.angle_gamma   90.00
#
_symmetry.space_group_name_H-M   'P 1'
#
loop_
_entity.id
_entity.type
_entity.pdbx_description
1 polymer ?
#
loop_
_entity_poly.entity_id
_entity_poly.type
_entity_poly.pdbx_seq_one_letter_code
_entity_poly.pdbx_strand_id
1 'polypeptide(L)' 'MKLKNKRQINLIISLILALLAVIFVVLNTKLVEINFGLFSFKLPLIIVLVVMIIIGVLLGYFLGHDQQITKKKN' A
#
# COMPACT_ATOMS: atom_id res chain seq x y z
N MET A 1 24.48 -22.25 -14.40
CA MET A 1 24.69 -21.35 -13.24
C MET A 1 23.62 -21.66 -12.18
N LYS A 2 23.93 -22.49 -11.17
CA LYS A 2 22.98 -22.95 -10.14
C LYS A 2 22.57 -21.76 -9.26
N LEU A 3 21.26 -21.47 -9.16
CA LEU A 3 20.68 -20.48 -8.23
C LEU A 3 20.90 -20.97 -6.79
N LYS A 4 22.09 -20.72 -6.25
CA LYS A 4 22.57 -21.34 -5.02
C LYS A 4 21.81 -20.93 -3.77
N ASN A 5 21.00 -19.87 -3.74
CA ASN A 5 20.29 -19.47 -2.52
C ASN A 5 19.03 -18.63 -2.80
N LYS A 6 17.86 -19.27 -2.97
CA LYS A 6 16.56 -18.58 -3.02
C LYS A 6 16.38 -17.59 -1.85
N ARG A 7 16.89 -17.93 -0.66
CA ARG A 7 16.88 -17.04 0.51
C ARG A 7 17.73 -15.77 0.31
N GLN A 8 18.92 -15.87 -0.27
CA GLN A 8 19.75 -14.70 -0.55
C GLN A 8 19.13 -13.81 -1.64
N ILE A 9 18.53 -14.41 -2.66
CA ILE A 9 17.81 -13.65 -3.70
C ILE A 9 16.62 -12.91 -3.09
N ASN A 10 15.82 -13.58 -2.25
CA ASN A 10 14.71 -12.94 -1.55
C ASN A 10 15.19 -11.80 -0.64
N LEU A 11 16.31 -11.97 0.06
CA LEU A 11 16.90 -10.92 0.91
C LEU A 11 17.38 -9.71 0.09
N ILE A 12 18.02 -9.96 -1.06
CA ILE A 12 18.48 -8.88 -1.95
C ILE A 12 17.28 -8.13 -2.51
N ILE A 13 16.26 -8.84 -2.98
CA ILE A 13 15.02 -8.23 -3.50
C ILE A 13 14.32 -7.41 -2.41
N SER A 14 14.18 -7.96 -1.20
CA SER A 14 13.52 -7.23 -0.10
C SER A 14 14.31 -5.99 0.33
N LEU A 15 15.64 -6.06 0.32
CA LEU A 15 16.49 -4.92 0.63
C LEU A 15 16.36 -3.81 -0.42
N ILE A 16 16.37 -4.16 -1.71
CA ILE A 16 16.14 -3.22 -2.81
C ILE A 16 14.76 -2.58 -2.66
N LEU A 17 13.73 -3.38 -2.38
CA LEU A 17 12.37 -2.88 -2.23
C LEU A 17 12.23 -1.93 -1.02
N ALA A 18 12.88 -2.25 0.09
CA ALA A 18 12.91 -1.38 1.28
C ALA A 18 13.61 -0.05 0.98
N LEU A 19 14.75 -0.07 0.28
CA LEU A 19 15.46 1.14 -0.14
C LEU A 19 14.60 2.00 -1.07
N LEU A 20 13.92 1.39 -2.04
CA LEU A 20 12.99 2.08 -2.94
C LEU A 20 11.83 2.71 -2.16
N ALA A 21 11.29 2.02 -1.15
CA ALA A 21 10.24 2.58 -0.30
C ALA A 21 10.72 3.81 0.48
N VAL A 22 11.93 3.76 1.06
CA VAL A 22 12.50 4.93 1.76
C VAL A 22 12.72 6.11 0.80
N ILE A 23 13.29 5.85 -0.38
CA ILE A 23 13.49 6.88 -1.42
C ILE A 23 12.14 7.48 -1.81
N PHE A 24 11.12 6.64 -2.01
CA PHE A 24 9.78 7.08 -2.34
C PHE A 24 9.19 7.98 -1.25
N VAL A 25 9.36 7.63 0.03
CA VAL A 25 8.91 8.47 1.17
C VAL A 25 9.62 9.82 1.15
N VAL A 26 10.95 9.84 0.99
CA VAL A 26 11.76 11.07 1.02
C VAL A 26 11.42 11.99 -0.16
N LEU A 27 11.30 11.44 -1.37
CA LEU A 27 10.95 12.19 -2.58
C LEU A 27 9.50 12.72 -2.55
N ASN A 28 8.62 12.06 -1.81
CA ASN A 28 7.21 12.43 -1.66
C ASN A 28 6.90 13.07 -0.29
N THR A 29 7.85 13.84 0.26
CA THR A 29 7.66 14.68 1.46
C THR A 29 6.86 15.96 1.20
N LYS A 30 6.49 16.24 -0.06
CA LYS A 30 5.71 17.43 -0.42
C LYS A 30 4.35 17.40 0.28
N LEU A 31 4.02 18.54 0.90
CA LEU A 31 2.69 18.78 1.46
C LEU A 31 1.72 19.02 0.32
N VAL A 32 0.68 18.19 0.26
CA VAL A 32 -0.41 18.31 -0.71
C VAL A 32 -1.65 18.78 0.03
N GLU A 33 -2.34 19.74 -0.58
CA GLU A 33 -3.61 20.24 -0.08
C GLU A 33 -4.72 19.24 -0.44
N ILE A 34 -5.43 18.77 0.58
CA ILE A 34 -6.61 17.94 0.44
C ILE A 34 -7.81 18.82 0.75
N ASN A 35 -8.71 18.94 -0.21
CA ASN A 35 -9.95 19.69 -0.07
C ASN A 35 -11.12 18.71 0.13
N PHE A 36 -11.86 18.86 1.23
CA PHE A 36 -13.05 18.07 1.57
C PHE A 36 -14.36 18.81 1.28
N GLY A 37 -14.33 19.78 0.38
CA GLY A 37 -15.46 20.64 0.00
C GLY A 37 -15.70 21.79 0.99
N LEU A 38 -15.68 21.51 2.30
CA LEU A 38 -15.91 22.51 3.35
C LEU A 38 -14.63 22.97 4.06
N PHE A 39 -13.58 22.16 4.00
CA PHE A 39 -12.31 22.40 4.70
C PHE A 39 -11.13 21.83 3.90
N SER A 40 -9.96 22.46 4.03
CA SER A 40 -8.72 22.01 3.41
C SER A 40 -7.64 21.78 4.44
N PHE A 41 -6.87 20.70 4.27
CA PHE A 41 -5.70 20.40 5.10
C PHE A 41 -4.48 20.14 4.23
N LYS A 42 -3.29 20.53 4.72
CA LYS A 42 -2.02 20.20 4.07
C LYS A 42 -1.37 19.04 4.79
N LEU A 43 -1.26 17.91 4.11
CA LEU A 43 -0.62 16.70 4.64
C LEU A 43 0.45 16.21 3.66
N PRO A 44 1.55 15.61 4.14
CA PRO A 44 2.51 14.93 3.28
C PRO A 44 1.82 13.86 2.44
N LEU A 45 2.07 13.83 1.13
CA LEU A 45 1.39 12.92 0.19
C LEU A 45 1.46 11.44 0.64
N ILE A 46 2.59 11.03 1.21
CA ILE A 46 2.77 9.66 1.72
C ILE A 46 1.76 9.27 2.79
N ILE A 47 1.41 10.20 3.70
CA ILE A 47 0.43 9.93 4.76
C ILE A 47 -0.95 9.68 4.14
N VAL A 48 -1.31 10.50 3.15
CA VAL A 48 -2.57 10.36 2.40
C VAL A 48 -2.63 9.00 1.70
N LEU A 49 -1.55 8.62 1.02
CA LEU A 49 -1.45 7.35 0.29
C LEU A 49 -1.64 6.15 1.22
N VAL A 50 -0.95 6.13 2.36
CA VAL A 50 -1.04 5.05 3.35
C VAL A 50 -2.47 4.93 3.89
N VAL A 51 -3.09 6.05 4.27
CA VAL A 51 -4.48 6.06 4.75
C VAL A 51 -5.45 5.53 3.70
N MET A 52 -5.30 5.94 2.43
CA MET A 52 -6.16 5.47 1.35
C MET A 52 -6.00 3.97 1.08
N ILE A 53 -4.77 3.44 1.14
CA ILE A 53 -4.53 1.99 1.02
C ILE A 53 -5.21 1.24 2.16
N ILE A 54 -5.09 1.72 3.40
CA ILE A 54 -5.75 1.11 4.57
C ILE A 54 -7.26 1.10 4.37
N ILE A 55 -7.86 2.23 3.96
CA ILE A 55 -9.30 2.31 3.66
C ILE A 55 -9.68 1.28 2.60
N GLY A 56 -8.93 1.18 1.50
CA GLY A 56 -9.18 0.20 0.44
C GLY A 56 -9.12 -1.25 0.93
N VAL A 57 -8.13 -1.59 1.75
CA VAL A 57 -8.01 -2.94 2.36
C VAL A 57 -9.16 -3.23 3.30
N LEU A 58 -9.55 -2.28 4.15
CA LEU A 58 -10.67 -2.44 5.07
C LEU A 58 -11.99 -2.60 4.30
N LEU A 59 -12.26 -1.74 3.31
CA LEU A 59 -13.44 -1.86 2.46
C LEU A 59 -13.47 -3.21 1.75
N GLY A 60 -12.37 -3.63 1.12
CA GLY A 60 -12.28 -4.93 0.45
C GLY A 60 -12.46 -6.11 1.41
N TYR A 61 -11.93 -6.03 2.62
CA TYR A 61 -12.12 -7.05 3.64
C TYR A 61 -13.58 -7.12 4.10
N PHE A 62 -14.19 -6.00 4.49
CA PHE A 62 -15.56 -5.99 5.03
C PHE A 62 -16.62 -6.26 3.95
N LEU A 63 -16.53 -5.64 2.78
CA LEU A 63 -17.49 -5.83 1.67
C LEU A 63 -17.24 -7.14 0.90
N GLY A 64 -16.02 -7.67 0.93
CA GLY A 64 -15.66 -8.93 0.26
C GLY A 64 -16.18 -10.19 0.95
N HIS A 65 -16.63 -10.10 2.21
CA HIS A 65 -17.20 -11.25 2.93
C HIS A 65 -18.55 -11.71 2.37
N ASP A 66 -19.33 -10.84 1.71
CA ASP A 66 -20.65 -11.21 1.17
C ASP A 66 -20.58 -12.12 -0.08
N GLN A 67 -19.45 -12.14 -0.78
CA GLN A 67 -19.30 -12.88 -2.06
C GLN A 67 -19.00 -14.37 -1.87
N GLN A 68 -18.63 -14.82 -0.67
CA GLN A 68 -18.33 -16.24 -0.42
C GLN A 68 -19.56 -17.07 -0.01
N ILE A 69 -20.64 -16.42 0.46
CA ILE A 69 -21.86 -17.13 0.89
C ILE A 69 -22.67 -17.66 -0.31
N THR A 70 -22.60 -17.01 -1.47
CA THR A 70 -23.39 -17.38 -2.68
C THR A 70 -22.70 -18.32 -3.66
N LYS A 71 -21.37 -18.50 -3.60
CA LYS A 71 -20.65 -19.42 -4.52
C LYS A 71 -20.61 -20.89 -4.08
N LYS A 72 -21.12 -21.25 -2.90
CA LYS A 72 -21.17 -22.64 -2.41
C LYS A 72 -22.51 -23.35 -2.71
N LYS A 73 -23.27 -22.87 -3.70
CA LYS A 73 -24.53 -23.48 -4.12
C LYS A 73 -24.73 -23.34 -5.63
N ASN A 74 -23.84 -23.96 -6.41
CA ASN A 74 -24.08 -24.44 -7.78
C ASN A 74 -23.07 -25.54 -8.09
#